data_AF-A0A965T7I9-F1
#
_entry.id   AF-A0A965T7I9-F1
#
_cell.length_a   1.000
_cell.length_b   1.000
_cell.length_c   1.000
_cell.angle_alpha   90.00
_cell.angle_beta   90.00
_cell.angle_gamma   90.00
#
_symmetry.space_group_name_H-M   'P 1'
#
loop_
_entity.id
_entity.type
_entity.pdbx_description
1 polymer ?
#
loop_
_entity_poly.entity_id
_entity_poly.type
_entity_poly.pdbx_seq_one_letter_code
_entity_poly.pdbx_strand_id
1 'polypeptide(L)' 'MDYLVICDRTGFKKWRSECQYEWDGKLVWKKVWRRRQPQDTGIVYPPAQKIPDSRPETKDNFINVPVPNYD' A
#
# COMPACT_ATOMS: atom_id res chain seq x y z
N MET A 1 19.73 -29.09 6.95
CA MET A 1 18.46 -29.84 6.88
C MET A 1 17.42 -28.93 6.26
N ASP A 2 16.66 -29.44 5.31
CA ASP A 2 15.56 -28.69 4.71
C ASP A 2 14.30 -28.85 5.58
N TYR A 3 13.48 -27.81 5.67
CA TYR A 3 12.28 -27.80 6.51
C TYR A 3 11.12 -27.11 5.77
N LEU A 4 9.89 -27.42 6.19
CA LEU A 4 8.71 -26.84 5.56
C LEU A 4 8.46 -25.42 6.07
N VAL A 5 8.27 -24.50 5.12
CA VAL A 5 7.87 -23.10 5.33
C VAL A 5 6.59 -22.81 4.58
N ILE A 6 5.85 -21.79 5.01
CA ILE A 6 4.67 -21.33 4.30
C ILE A 6 5.11 -20.25 3.31
N CYS A 7 4.65 -20.36 2.06
CA CYS A 7 4.84 -19.32 1.05
C CYS A 7 3.83 -18.19 1.29
N ASP A 8 4.31 -16.97 1.54
CA ASP A 8 3.46 -15.82 1.88
C ASP A 8 2.53 -15.40 0.73
N ARG A 9 2.84 -15.79 -0.52
CA ARG A 9 2.02 -15.45 -1.68
C ARG A 9 0.92 -16.46 -1.98
N THR A 10 1.21 -17.74 -1.81
CA THR A 10 0.27 -18.82 -2.18
C THR A 10 -0.37 -19.51 -0.98
N GLY A 11 0.13 -19.30 0.24
CA GLY A 11 -0.35 -19.95 1.47
C GLY A 11 0.03 -21.43 1.63
N PHE A 12 0.57 -22.08 0.60
CA PHE A 12 0.99 -23.48 0.66
C PHE A 12 2.32 -23.68 1.39
N LYS A 13 2.44 -24.83 2.07
CA LYS A 13 3.70 -25.33 2.63
C LYS A 13 4.63 -25.78 1.49
N LYS A 14 5.86 -25.27 1.50
CA LYS A 14 6.93 -25.58 0.54
C LYS A 14 8.23 -25.82 1.30
N TRP A 15 9.16 -26.54 0.70
CA TRP A 15 10.48 -26.73 1.28
C TRP A 15 11.24 -25.40 1.32
N ARG A 16 12.03 -25.15 2.37
CA ARG A 16 12.79 -23.91 2.53
C ARG A 16 13.76 -23.70 1.38
N SER A 17 14.31 -24.77 0.81
CA SER A 17 15.17 -24.73 -0.38
C SER A 17 14.46 -24.26 -1.65
N GLU A 18 13.14 -24.41 -1.74
CA GLU A 18 12.30 -23.99 -2.87
C GLU A 18 11.83 -22.53 -2.75
N CYS A 19 12.03 -21.89 -1.60
CA CYS A 19 11.60 -20.52 -1.34
C CYS A 19 12.76 -19.53 -1.38
N GLN A 20 12.46 -18.28 -1.74
CA GLN A 20 13.39 -17.16 -1.68
C GLN A 20 12.69 -15.90 -1.20
N TYR A 21 13.47 -14.95 -0.68
CA TYR A 21 12.93 -13.68 -0.23
C TYR A 21 12.64 -12.75 -1.43
N GLU A 22 11.47 -12.12 -1.42
CA GLU A 22 11.13 -11.00 -2.30
C GLU A 22 11.71 -9.68 -1.77
N TRP A 23 11.73 -8.69 -2.63
CA TRP A 23 12.24 -7.33 -2.35
C TRP A 23 11.44 -6.59 -1.28
N ASP A 24 10.25 -7.08 -0.92
CA ASP A 24 9.40 -6.58 0.16
C ASP A 24 9.58 -7.37 1.48
N GLY A 25 10.53 -8.33 1.52
CA GLY A 25 10.82 -9.14 2.68
C GLY A 25 9.95 -10.40 2.84
N LYS A 26 9.03 -10.68 1.92
CA LYS A 26 8.18 -11.89 1.98
C LYS A 26 8.95 -13.14 1.55
N LEU A 27 8.66 -14.27 2.17
CA LEU A 27 9.21 -15.57 1.79
C LEU A 27 8.29 -16.26 0.78
N VAL A 28 8.78 -16.40 -0.44
CA VAL A 28 7.95 -16.78 -1.58
C VAL A 28 8.56 -17.95 -2.34
N TRP A 29 7.71 -18.84 -2.83
CA TRP A 29 8.11 -19.95 -3.68
C TRP A 29 8.75 -19.46 -5.00
N LYS A 30 9.90 -20.03 -5.38
CA LYS A 30 10.69 -19.62 -6.56
C LYS A 30 9.88 -19.54 -7.86
N LYS A 31 8.90 -20.44 -8.06
CA LYS A 31 8.09 -20.48 -9.29
C LYS A 31 7.16 -19.28 -9.45
N VAL A 32 6.69 -18.71 -8.34
CA VAL A 32 5.81 -17.53 -8.39
C VAL A 32 6.59 -16.24 -8.22
N TRP A 33 7.81 -16.29 -7.66
CA TRP A 33 8.66 -15.12 -7.44
C TRP A 33 8.75 -14.21 -8.67
N ARG A 34 8.67 -12.90 -8.45
CA ARG A 34 8.81 -11.90 -9.52
C ARG A 34 9.92 -10.90 -9.21
N ARG A 35 10.62 -10.45 -10.24
CA ARG A 35 11.57 -9.34 -10.13
C ARG A 35 10.83 -8.08 -9.69
N ARG A 36 11.44 -7.30 -8.80
CA ARG A 36 10.93 -5.97 -8.41
C ARG A 36 10.68 -5.12 -9.65
N GLN A 37 9.48 -4.57 -9.78
CA GLN A 37 9.15 -3.61 -10.83
C GLN A 37 9.42 -2.17 -10.33
N PRO A 38 9.71 -1.22 -11.23
CA PRO A 38 9.92 0.18 -10.82
C PRO A 38 8.77 0.75 -10.00
N GLN A 39 7.53 0.36 -10.31
CA GLN A 39 6.29 0.80 -9.65
C GLN A 39 6.11 0.21 -8.25
N ASP A 40 6.81 -0.89 -7.92
CA ASP A 40 6.85 -1.47 -6.58
C ASP A 40 7.70 -0.62 -5.60
N THR A 41 8.36 0.43 -6.10
CA THR A 41 9.05 1.42 -5.26
C THR A 41 8.01 2.36 -4.69
N GLY A 42 8.04 2.59 -3.38
CA GLY A 42 7.12 3.53 -2.73
C GLY A 42 7.17 4.89 -3.42
N ILE A 43 6.00 5.48 -3.66
CA ILE A 43 5.89 6.84 -4.16
C ILE A 43 6.54 7.74 -3.11
N VAL A 44 7.70 8.30 -3.43
CA VAL A 44 8.29 9.36 -2.61
C VAL A 44 7.47 10.60 -2.90
N TYR A 45 6.55 10.95 -1.98
CA TYR A 45 5.86 12.21 -2.07
C TYR A 45 6.91 13.32 -2.01
N PRO A 46 6.98 14.22 -3.00
CA PRO A 46 7.82 15.39 -2.86
C PRO A 46 7.38 16.16 -1.61
N PRO A 47 8.33 16.76 -0.87
CA PRO A 47 7.96 17.64 0.24
C PRO A 47 7.00 18.70 -0.28
N ALA A 48 6.02 19.10 0.53
CA ALA A 48 5.03 20.10 0.17
C ALA A 48 5.74 21.33 -0.41
N GLN A 49 5.45 21.62 -1.69
CA GLN A 49 6.04 22.77 -2.35
C GLN A 49 5.43 24.02 -1.72
N LYS A 50 6.26 24.88 -1.10
CA LYS A 50 5.85 26.23 -0.72
C LYS A 50 5.69 27.04 -2.00
N ILE A 51 4.46 27.12 -2.48
CA ILE A 51 4.08 27.95 -3.63
C ILE A 51 3.95 29.40 -3.13
N PRO A 52 4.59 30.40 -3.77
CA PRO A 52 4.52 31.80 -3.35
C PRO A 52 3.08 32.34 -3.30
N ASP A 53 2.26 31.95 -4.28
CA ASP A 53 0.88 32.39 -4.43
C ASP A 53 -0.12 31.36 -3.87
N SER A 54 0.17 30.77 -2.71
CA SER A 54 -0.77 29.88 -2.02
C SER A 54 -1.98 30.70 -1.57
N ARG A 55 -3.13 30.50 -2.23
CA ARG A 55 -4.41 31.07 -1.76
C ARG A 55 -4.85 30.29 -0.51
N PRO A 56 -5.26 30.97 0.58
CA PRO A 56 -5.80 30.28 1.74
C PRO A 56 -7.05 29.46 1.36
N GLU A 57 -7.20 28.31 2.00
CA GLU A 57 -8.42 27.50 1.88
C GLU A 57 -9.63 28.33 2.34
N THR A 58 -10.75 28.21 1.62
CA THR A 58 -12.00 28.87 2.00
C THR A 58 -12.56 28.17 3.24
N LYS A 59 -13.02 28.91 4.24
CA LYS A 59 -13.71 28.32 5.40
C LYS A 59 -15.01 27.65 4.94
N ASP A 60 -15.23 26.43 5.41
CA ASP A 60 -16.50 25.75 5.17
C ASP A 60 -17.65 26.50 5.87
N ASN A 61 -18.59 27.00 5.07
CA ASN A 61 -19.86 27.56 5.54
C ASN A 61 -20.95 26.52 5.27
N PHE A 62 -21.24 25.68 6.26
CA PHE A 62 -22.34 24.72 6.15
C PHE A 62 -23.68 25.46 6.26
N ILE A 63 -24.59 25.20 5.32
CA ILE A 63 -25.97 25.70 5.39
C ILE A 63 -26.69 24.84 6.44
N ASN A 64 -27.07 25.45 7.56
CA ASN A 64 -27.92 24.80 8.54
C ASN A 64 -29.38 24.90 8.03
N VAL A 65 -29.76 24.01 7.12
CA VAL A 65 -31.15 23.93 6.63
C VAL A 65 -31.99 23.29 7.72
N PRO A 66 -32.96 24.01 8.33
CA PRO A 66 -33.92 23.38 9.24
C PRO A 66 -34.73 22.36 8.44
N VAL A 67 -34.74 21.12 8.89
CA VAL A 67 -35.61 20.09 8.31
C VAL A 67 -37.06 20.53 8.62
N PRO A 68 -37.93 20.75 7.61
CA PRO A 68 -39.32 21.07 7.89
C PRO A 68 -39.98 19.88 8.59
N ASN A 69 -40.58 20.10 9.76
CA ASN A 69 -41.48 19.11 10.36
C ASN A 69 -42.74 19.06 9.50
N TYR A 70 -42.97 17.93 8.84
CA TYR A 70 -44.25 17.61 8.23
C TYR A 70 -45.07 16.85 9.29
N ASP A 71 -45.78 17.60 10.14
CA ASP A 71 -46.85 17.06 11.00
C ASP A 71 -48.16 16.94 10.19
#